data_AF-A0A660ZR87-F1
#
_entry.id   AF-A0A660ZR87-F1
#
_cell.length_a   1.000
_cell.length_b   1.000
_cell.length_c   1.000
_cell.angle_alpha   90.00
_cell.angle_beta   90.00
_cell.angle_gamma   90.00
#
_symmetry.space_group_name_H-M   'P 1'
#
loop_
_entity.id
_entity.type
_entity.pdbx_description
1 polymer ?
#
loop_
_entity_poly.entity_id
_entity_poly.type
_entity_poly.pdbx_seq_one_letter_code
_entity_poly.pdbx_strand_id
1 'polypeptide(L)'
;MRSIFDQIVGTVLGLGHIPVIPATWTSLAIALLLWALQAFAGTGLELQLILLAFFILAGIPASSGLERRYGEDPKQATVDEAAGQTIALIGLPLDAMTVLLG
;
A
#
# COMPACT_ATOMS: atom_id res chain seq x y z
N MET A 1 -3.46 -23.35 -2.00
CA MET A 1 -2.85 -23.04 -3.31
C MET A 1 -2.27 -21.64 -3.24
N ARG A 2 -1.12 -21.36 -3.88
CA ARG A 2 -0.55 -20.01 -3.91
C ARG A 2 -1.43 -19.15 -4.82
N SER A 3 -2.35 -18.37 -4.25
CA SER A 3 -3.08 -17.36 -5.00
C SER A 3 -2.09 -16.26 -5.38
N ILE A 4 -1.82 -16.12 -6.67
CA ILE A 4 -0.99 -15.02 -7.21
C ILE A 4 -1.59 -13.67 -6.78
N PHE A 5 -2.92 -13.59 -6.72
CA PHE A 5 -3.65 -12.42 -6.24
C PHE A 5 -3.26 -12.06 -4.80
N ASP A 6 -3.30 -13.01 -3.86
CA ASP A 6 -2.97 -12.73 -2.45
C ASP A 6 -1.53 -12.24 -2.29
N GLN A 7 -0.62 -12.81 -3.08
CA GLN A 7 0.78 -12.40 -3.08
C GLN A 7 0.96 -11.02 -3.68
N ILE A 8 0.34 -10.72 -4.81
CA ILE A 8 0.51 -9.42 -5.49
C ILE A 8 -0.19 -8.30 -4.71
N VAL A 9 -1.43 -8.50 -4.29
CA VAL A 9 -2.23 -7.47 -3.63
C VAL A 9 -1.86 -7.35 -2.16
N GLY A 10 -1.89 -8.47 -1.43
CA GLY A 10 -1.70 -8.46 0.01
C GLY A 10 -0.29 -8.06 0.43
N THR A 11 0.73 -8.36 -0.37
CA THR A 11 2.13 -7.96 -0.09
C THR A 11 2.55 -6.70 -0.83
N VAL A 12 1.63 -6.02 -1.52
CA VAL A 12 1.89 -4.81 -2.32
C VAL A 12 3.06 -5.02 -3.29
N LEU A 13 2.82 -5.88 -4.28
CA LEU A 13 3.77 -6.24 -5.33
C LEU A 13 5.09 -6.88 -4.81
N GLY A 14 5.05 -7.52 -3.64
CA GLY A 14 6.20 -8.21 -3.07
C GLY A 14 6.95 -7.45 -1.97
N LEU A 15 6.55 -6.21 -1.67
CA LEU A 15 7.15 -5.40 -0.60
C LEU A 15 7.02 -6.06 0.79
N GLY A 16 5.91 -6.76 1.03
CA GLY A 16 5.70 -7.55 2.24
C GLY A 16 6.73 -8.67 2.47
N HIS A 17 7.49 -9.06 1.44
CA HIS A 17 8.58 -10.04 1.57
C HIS A 17 9.94 -9.43 1.94
N ILE A 18 10.04 -8.11 2.01
CA ILE A 18 11.28 -7.46 2.43
C ILE A 18 11.58 -7.88 3.89
N PRO A 19 12.77 -8.44 4.17
CA PRO A 19 13.02 -9.13 5.44
C PRO A 19 13.03 -8.21 6.67
N VAL A 20 13.34 -6.92 6.47
CA VAL A 20 13.49 -5.94 7.55
C VAL A 20 12.37 -4.90 7.45
N ILE A 21 11.47 -4.90 8.43
CA ILE A 21 10.37 -3.93 8.60
C ILE A 21 9.57 -3.71 7.29
N PRO A 22 8.93 -4.76 6.74
CA PRO A 22 8.26 -4.72 5.43
C PRO A 22 7.22 -3.58 5.32
N ALA A 23 6.47 -3.34 6.40
CA ALA A 23 5.53 -2.24 6.56
C ALA A 23 6.12 -0.85 6.21
N THR A 24 7.36 -0.57 6.65
CA THR A 24 8.03 0.70 6.37
C THR A 24 8.38 0.84 4.89
N TRP A 25 8.82 -0.23 4.24
CA TRP A 25 9.09 -0.22 2.80
C TRP A 25 7.82 -0.03 1.99
N THR A 26 6.72 -0.64 2.41
CA THR A 26 5.42 -0.45 1.79
C THR A 26 4.94 1.00 1.92
N SER A 27 5.00 1.56 3.13
CA SER A 27 4.62 2.96 3.38
C SER A 27 5.46 3.93 2.54
N LEU A 28 6.79 3.76 2.52
CA LEU A 28 7.70 4.57 1.71
C LEU A 28 7.38 4.46 0.21
N ALA A 29 7.14 3.25 -0.29
CA ALA A 29 6.82 3.04 -1.70
C ALA A 29 5.49 3.71 -2.09
N ILE A 30 4.47 3.65 -1.24
CA ILE A 30 3.18 4.30 -1.49
C ILE A 30 3.32 5.82 -1.42
N ALA A 31 4.06 6.37 -0.45
CA ALA A 31 4.30 7.80 -0.37
C ALA A 31 5.01 8.33 -1.64
N LEU A 32 6.04 7.62 -2.11
CA LEU A 32 6.75 7.96 -3.35
C LEU A 32 5.87 7.81 -4.60
N LEU A 33 5.00 6.80 -4.64
CA LEU A 33 4.04 6.62 -5.73
C LEU A 33 3.06 7.79 -5.80
N LEU A 34 2.44 8.16 -4.68
CA LEU A 34 1.48 9.27 -4.62
C LEU A 34 2.16 10.60 -4.99
N TRP A 35 3.38 10.82 -4.50
CA TRP A 35 4.20 11.97 -4.88
C TRP A 35 4.44 12.04 -6.39
N ALA A 36 4.91 10.94 -6.99
CA ALA A 36 5.18 10.88 -8.43
C ALA A 36 3.90 11.10 -9.26
N LEU A 37 2.77 10.53 -8.82
CA LEU A 37 1.47 10.71 -9.45
C LEU A 37 1.04 12.19 -9.44
N GLN A 38 1.22 12.89 -8.32
CA GLN A 38 0.90 14.31 -8.24
C GLN A 38 1.88 15.17 -9.06
N ALA A 39 3.19 14.90 -8.96
CA ALA A 39 4.23 15.69 -9.60
C ALA A 39 4.26 15.56 -11.14
N PHE A 40 4.06 14.36 -11.68
CA PHE A 40 4.23 14.10 -13.11
C PHE A 40 2.91 13.95 -13.87
N ALA A 41 1.87 13.40 -13.24
CA ALA A 41 0.60 13.17 -13.90
C ALA A 41 -0.43 14.26 -13.60
N GLY A 42 -0.12 15.22 -12.72
CA GLY A 42 -1.08 16.23 -12.24
C GLY A 42 -2.32 15.60 -11.60
N THR A 43 -2.21 14.34 -11.17
CA THR A 43 -3.35 13.56 -10.71
C THR A 43 -3.81 14.05 -9.36
N GLY A 44 -5.11 14.28 -9.26
CA GLY A 44 -5.76 14.85 -8.09
C GLY A 44 -6.33 13.80 -7.14
N LEU A 45 -7.23 14.28 -6.28
CA LEU A 45 -7.93 13.51 -5.24
C LEU A 45 -8.63 12.24 -5.78
N GLU A 46 -9.14 12.27 -7.01
CA GLU A 46 -9.87 11.14 -7.61
C GLU A 46 -9.02 9.87 -7.72
N LEU A 47 -7.77 9.98 -8.17
CA LEU A 47 -6.89 8.82 -8.32
C LEU A 47 -6.47 8.27 -6.95
N GLN A 48 -6.26 9.15 -5.96
CA GLN A 48 -5.96 8.73 -4.59
C GLN A 48 -7.14 7.96 -3.98
N LEU A 49 -8.38 8.41 -4.22
CA LEU A 49 -9.58 7.70 -3.79
C LEU A 49 -9.75 6.35 -4.49
N ILE A 50 -9.43 6.24 -5.77
CA ILE A 50 -9.44 4.97 -6.51
C ILE A 50 -8.40 4.00 -5.94
N LEU A 51 -7.18 4.48 -5.67
CA LEU A 51 -6.13 3.66 -5.06
C LEU A 51 -6.53 3.19 -3.66
N LEU A 52 -7.09 4.08 -2.83
CA LEU A 52 -7.58 3.74 -1.50
C LEU A 52 -8.69 2.68 -1.58
N ALA A 53 -9.68 2.88 -2.46
CA ALA A 53 -10.74 1.92 -2.68
C ALA A 53 -10.18 0.57 -3.15
N PHE A 54 -9.17 0.55 -4.02
CA PHE A 54 -8.48 -0.67 -4.43
C PHE A 54 -7.81 -1.36 -3.25
N PHE A 55 -7.01 -0.66 -2.44
CA PHE A 55 -6.33 -1.26 -1.29
C PHE A 55 -7.30 -1.84 -0.27
N ILE A 56 -8.44 -1.19 -0.04
CA ILE A 56 -9.46 -1.73 0.88
C ILE A 56 -10.17 -2.93 0.26
N LEU A 57 -10.77 -2.76 -0.93
CA LEU A 57 -11.66 -3.76 -1.52
C LEU A 57 -10.91 -5.02 -1.97
N ALA A 58 -9.70 -4.86 -2.51
CA ALA A 58 -8.87 -5.99 -2.93
C ALA A 58 -7.95 -6.49 -1.80
N GLY A 59 -7.52 -5.59 -0.90
CA GLY A 59 -6.62 -5.94 0.20
C GLY A 59 -7.25 -6.85 1.23
N ILE A 60 -8.49 -6.60 1.66
CA ILE A 60 -9.19 -7.45 2.65
C ILE A 60 -9.19 -8.93 2.23
N PRO A 61 -9.71 -9.33 1.04
CA PRO A 61 -9.69 -10.74 0.65
C PRO A 61 -8.27 -11.28 0.43
N ALA A 62 -7.32 -10.44 -0.02
CA ALA A 62 -5.93 -10.83 -0.19
C ALA A 62 -5.24 -11.15 1.15
N SER A 63 -5.46 -10.31 2.18
CA SER A 63 -4.95 -10.50 3.54
C SER A 63 -5.50 -11.79 4.15
N SER A 64 -6.81 -12.05 4.04
CA SER A 64 -7.37 -13.33 4.49
C SER A 64 -6.75 -14.54 3.78
N GLY A 65 -6.29 -14.37 2.54
CA GLY A 65 -5.53 -15.37 1.79
C GLY A 65 -4.11 -15.57 2.30
N LEU A 66 -3.43 -14.49 2.66
CA LEU A 66 -2.12 -14.52 3.29
C LEU A 66 -2.18 -15.15 4.70
N GLU A 67 -3.21 -14.86 5.48
CA GLU A 67 -3.40 -15.43 6.83
C GLU A 67 -3.49 -16.96 6.78
N ARG A 68 -4.28 -17.51 5.84
CA ARG A 68 -4.38 -18.96 5.62
C ARG A 68 -3.02 -19.61 5.28
N ARG A 69 -2.05 -18.83 4.83
CA ARG A 69 -0.74 -19.32 4.40
C ARG A 69 0.35 -19.13 5.45
N TYR A 70 0.39 -17.96 6.08
CA TYR A 70 1.49 -17.52 6.93
C TYR A 70 1.13 -17.51 8.42
N GLY A 71 -0.15 -17.73 8.75
CA GLY A 71 -0.67 -17.59 10.11
C GLY A 71 -1.41 -16.27 10.31
N GLU A 72 -2.02 -16.11 11.47
CA GLU A 72 -2.68 -14.87 11.88
C GLU A 72 -1.72 -13.68 11.82
N ASP A 73 -2.21 -12.53 11.35
CA ASP A 73 -1.48 -11.27 11.22
C ASP A 73 -0.07 -11.41 10.62
N PRO A 74 0.03 -11.91 9.38
CA PRO A 74 1.32 -12.20 8.80
C PRO A 74 2.02 -10.90 8.41
N LYS A 75 3.29 -10.74 8.82
CA LYS A 75 4.14 -9.58 8.45
C LYS A 75 4.23 -9.26 6.95
N GLN A 76 3.82 -10.19 6.08
CA GLN A 76 3.78 -10.03 4.64
C GLN A 76 2.51 -9.33 4.14
N ALA A 77 1.42 -9.34 4.92
CA ALA A 77 0.21 -8.62 4.60
C ALA A 77 0.43 -7.15 4.92
N THR A 78 0.90 -6.39 3.93
CA THR A 78 1.24 -4.97 4.08
C THR A 78 0.31 -4.03 3.33
N VAL A 79 -0.79 -4.58 2.78
CA VAL A 79 -1.78 -3.82 2.01
C VAL A 79 -2.55 -2.82 2.89
N ASP A 80 -2.63 -3.09 4.19
CA ASP A 80 -3.15 -2.19 5.21
C ASP A 80 -2.23 -0.98 5.42
N GLU A 81 -0.90 -1.13 5.40
CA GLU A 81 -0.01 0.04 5.40
C GLU A 81 -0.12 0.85 4.11
N ALA A 82 -0.35 0.19 2.98
CA ALA A 82 -0.62 0.92 1.73
C ALA A 82 -1.91 1.74 1.80
N ALA A 83 -2.98 1.17 2.38
CA ALA A 83 -4.23 1.89 2.63
C ALA A 83 -4.02 3.05 3.62
N GLY A 84 -3.35 2.79 4.74
CA GLY A 84 -3.07 3.78 5.79
C GLY A 84 -2.24 4.96 5.27
N GLN A 85 -1.16 4.69 4.54
CA GLN A 85 -0.33 5.73 3.93
C GLN A 85 -1.10 6.55 2.90
N THR A 86 -1.99 5.90 2.13
CA THR A 86 -2.85 6.61 1.18
C THR A 86 -3.82 7.54 1.89
N ILE A 87 -4.39 7.11 3.01
CA ILE A 87 -5.26 7.96 3.85
C ILE A 87 -4.49 9.14 4.44
N ALA A 88 -3.29 8.92 4.97
CA ALA A 88 -2.48 9.98 5.60
C ALA A 88 -2.16 11.12 4.62
N LEU A 89 -1.92 10.78 3.35
CA LEU A 89 -1.51 11.73 2.31
C LEU A 89 -2.66 12.26 1.44
N ILE A 90 -3.90 11.81 1.67
CA ILE A 90 -5.01 12.12 0.78
C ILE A 90 -5.33 13.62 0.76
N GLY A 91 -5.45 14.19 -0.44
CA GLY A 91 -5.79 15.61 -0.63
C GLY A 91 -4.69 16.61 -0.22
N LEU A 92 -3.53 16.14 0.23
CA LEU A 92 -2.41 17.01 0.61
C LEU A 92 -1.54 17.39 -0.61
N PRO A 93 -0.90 18.58 -0.58
CA PRO A 93 0.22 18.87 -1.47
C PRO A 93 1.42 18.00 -1.06
N LEU A 94 1.87 17.16 -1.98
CA LEU A 94 2.95 16.21 -1.80
C LEU A 94 4.26 16.86 -2.22
N ASP A 95 4.82 17.65 -1.32
CA ASP A 95 6.22 18.05 -1.39
C ASP A 95 7.11 17.05 -0.61
N ALA A 96 8.43 17.25 -0.66
CA ALA A 96 9.38 16.36 -0.01
C ALA A 96 9.14 16.24 1.51
N MET A 97 8.64 17.28 2.16
CA MET A 97 8.38 17.26 3.60
C MET A 97 7.11 16.46 3.91
N THR A 98 6.03 16.67 3.16
CA THR A 98 4.79 15.89 3.33
C THR A 98 5.04 14.39 3.11
N VAL A 99 5.83 14.03 2.09
CA VAL A 99 6.17 12.64 1.77
C VAL A 99 7.05 11.99 2.84
N LEU A 100 7.97 12.75 3.46
CA LEU A 100 8.85 12.24 4.51
C LEU A 100 8.14 12.05 5.85
N LEU A 101 7.20 12.94 6.17
CA LEU A 101 6.46 12.87 7.43
C LEU A 101 5.38 11.79 7.41
N GLY A 102 4.85 11.49 6.22
CA GLY A 102 3.86 10.44 6.01
C GLY A 102 2.47 10.86 6.45
#